data_AF-A0A821KJT0-F1
#
_entry.id   AF-A0A821KJT0-F1
#
_cell.length_a   1.000
_cell.length_b   1.000
_cell.length_c   1.000
_cell.angle_alpha   90.00
_cell.angle_beta   90.00
_cell.angle_gamma   90.00
#
_symmetry.space_group_name_H-M   'P 1'
#
loop_
_entity.id
_entity.type
_entity.pdbx_description
1 polymer ?
#
loop_
_entity_poly.entity_id
_entity_poly.type
_entity_poly.pdbx_seq_one_letter_code
_entity_poly.pdbx_strand_id
1 'polypeptide(L)'
;MSRIVRSTFDTETKREQIMNNINEEYDNYLQQDVYYHAQNKERIYRNILLVDLSKSGKTALRHILEDPRYIPKELTLSSISDTEIQCTWNIFAEPTLISLNIVEIPGYMINENSNLSDINRTCIELGITELHLVCFCSSLITGIDGYAIQLFTRFIQHFGEQQIRDNLCFIITQCEMKNEEQRQSLRDEFLYDTECAKLTKN
;
A
#
# COMPACT_ATOMS: atom_id res chain seq x y z
N MET A 1 -0.73 17.16 42.25
CA MET A 1 -0.84 15.86 41.55
C MET A 1 -2.26 15.69 41.04
N SER A 2 -2.50 15.71 39.72
CA SER A 2 -3.61 15.07 38.98
C SER A 2 -3.95 15.82 37.67
N ARG A 3 -3.23 15.53 36.58
CA ARG A 3 -3.59 16.06 35.23
C ARG A 3 -3.25 15.10 34.06
N ILE A 4 -3.26 13.79 34.29
CA ILE A 4 -2.90 12.80 33.24
C ILE A 4 -4.04 11.83 32.86
N VAL A 5 -5.21 11.87 33.52
CA VAL A 5 -6.25 10.81 33.34
C VAL A 5 -7.36 11.18 32.33
N ARG A 6 -7.41 12.41 31.79
CA ARG A 6 -8.51 12.84 30.88
C ARG A 6 -8.25 12.65 29.38
N SER A 7 -7.00 12.48 28.94
CA SER A 7 -6.71 12.39 27.49
C SER A 7 -6.84 10.97 26.92
N THR A 8 -6.65 9.94 27.74
CA THR A 8 -6.72 8.52 27.33
C THR A 8 -8.15 8.02 27.12
N PHE A 9 -9.10 8.48 27.94
CA PHE A 9 -10.49 8.05 27.88
C PHE A 9 -11.20 8.49 26.56
N ASP A 10 -10.88 9.69 26.07
CA ASP A 10 -11.41 10.22 24.81
C ASP A 10 -10.80 9.53 23.57
N THR A 11 -9.56 9.04 23.68
CA THR A 11 -8.90 8.32 22.57
C THR A 11 -9.37 6.88 22.46
N GLU A 12 -9.57 6.18 23.59
CA GLU A 12 -10.14 4.82 23.59
C GLU A 12 -11.55 4.79 23.02
N THR A 13 -12.39 5.75 23.42
CA THR A 13 -13.78 5.87 22.92
C THR A 13 -13.82 6.14 21.40
N LYS A 14 -12.94 7.02 20.89
CA LYS A 14 -12.84 7.30 19.45
C LYS A 14 -12.34 6.09 18.65
N ARG A 15 -11.37 5.35 19.20
CA ARG A 15 -10.87 4.13 18.56
C ARG A 15 -11.97 3.08 18.43
N GLU A 16 -12.74 2.86 19.49
CA GLU A 16 -13.87 1.92 19.47
C GLU A 16 -14.92 2.34 18.44
N GLN A 17 -15.26 3.63 18.37
CA GLN A 17 -16.18 4.17 17.36
C GLN A 17 -15.69 3.92 15.93
N ILE A 18 -14.42 4.21 15.64
CA ILE A 18 -13.83 3.97 14.32
C ILE A 18 -13.89 2.48 13.96
N MET A 19 -13.52 1.60 14.90
CA MET A 19 -13.54 0.15 14.65
C MET A 19 -14.96 -0.37 14.43
N ASN A 20 -15.94 0.13 15.18
CA ASN A 20 -17.35 -0.25 14.98
C ASN A 20 -17.84 0.18 13.60
N ASN A 21 -17.51 1.40 13.16
CA ASN A 21 -17.87 1.87 11.82
C ASN A 21 -17.23 1.00 10.72
N ILE A 22 -15.94 0.67 10.85
CA ILE A 22 -15.24 -0.20 9.88
C ILE A 22 -15.89 -1.58 9.86
N ASN A 23 -16.22 -2.16 11.02
CA ASN A 23 -16.87 -3.47 11.10
C ASN A 23 -18.23 -3.46 10.42
N GLU A 24 -19.07 -2.48 10.74
CA GLU A 24 -20.41 -2.35 10.16
C GLU A 24 -20.36 -2.17 8.63
N GLU A 25 -19.51 -1.27 8.13
CA GLU A 25 -19.37 -1.05 6.69
C GLU A 25 -18.82 -2.28 5.97
N TYR A 26 -17.79 -2.93 6.53
CA TYR A 26 -17.18 -4.09 5.90
C TYR A 26 -18.07 -5.33 5.94
N ASP A 27 -18.82 -5.55 7.03
CA ASP A 27 -19.79 -6.65 7.10
C ASP A 27 -20.94 -6.44 6.11
N ASN A 28 -21.41 -5.20 5.91
CA ASN A 28 -22.39 -4.87 4.86
C ASN A 28 -21.84 -5.14 3.46
N TYR A 29 -20.57 -4.77 3.19
CA TYR A 29 -19.89 -5.05 1.93
C TYR A 29 -19.79 -6.57 1.66
N LEU A 30 -19.40 -7.37 2.67
CA LEU A 30 -19.30 -8.82 2.54
C LEU A 30 -20.68 -9.47 2.28
N GLN A 31 -21.75 -8.93 2.86
CA GLN A 31 -23.11 -9.43 2.66
C GLN A 31 -23.71 -9.07 1.30
N GLN A 32 -23.38 -7.89 0.75
CA GLN A 32 -23.96 -7.39 -0.51
C GLN A 32 -23.20 -7.88 -1.76
N ASP A 33 -21.86 -7.91 -1.76
CA ASP A 33 -21.13 -7.87 -3.03
C ASP A 33 -20.30 -9.13 -3.40
N VAL A 34 -19.82 -9.91 -2.43
CA VAL A 34 -18.80 -10.95 -2.72
C VAL A 34 -19.39 -12.32 -3.05
N TYR A 35 -20.49 -12.72 -2.40
CA TYR A 35 -21.01 -14.09 -2.54
C TYR A 35 -22.09 -14.25 -3.63
N TYR A 36 -22.94 -13.24 -3.83
CA TYR A 36 -24.09 -13.34 -4.76
C TYR A 36 -23.77 -12.95 -6.21
N HIS A 37 -22.73 -12.15 -6.45
CA HIS A 37 -22.45 -11.61 -7.79
C HIS A 37 -21.27 -12.26 -8.52
N ALA A 38 -20.53 -13.16 -7.88
CA ALA A 38 -19.31 -13.75 -8.44
C ALA A 38 -19.54 -14.83 -9.51
N GLN A 39 -20.73 -15.46 -9.58
CA GLN A 39 -20.90 -16.67 -10.40
C GLN A 39 -21.17 -16.42 -11.89
N ASN A 40 -21.52 -15.20 -12.33
CA ASN A 40 -21.89 -14.93 -13.74
C ASN A 40 -21.36 -13.60 -14.29
N LYS A 41 -20.36 -12.97 -13.65
CA LYS A 41 -19.85 -11.66 -14.07
C LYS A 41 -18.50 -11.79 -14.77
N GLU A 42 -18.25 -10.89 -15.71
CA GLU A 42 -16.94 -10.72 -16.31
C GLU A 42 -15.92 -10.42 -15.21
N ARG A 43 -14.78 -11.11 -15.25
CA ARG A 43 -13.73 -10.99 -14.25
C ARG A 43 -12.49 -10.38 -14.87
N ILE A 44 -12.09 -9.23 -14.35
CA ILE A 44 -10.90 -8.52 -14.77
C ILE A 44 -9.82 -8.72 -13.71
N TYR A 45 -8.66 -9.21 -14.13
CA TYR A 45 -7.50 -9.35 -13.24
C TYR A 45 -6.57 -8.14 -13.37
N ARG A 46 -6.09 -7.63 -12.24
CA ARG A 46 -5.09 -6.56 -12.18
C ARG A 46 -4.00 -6.96 -11.21
N ASN A 47 -2.74 -6.87 -11.64
CA ASN A 47 -1.60 -7.17 -10.80
C ASN A 47 -0.99 -5.86 -10.27
N ILE A 48 -0.88 -5.76 -8.96
CA ILE A 48 -0.30 -4.63 -8.24
C ILE A 48 0.97 -5.11 -7.55
N LEU A 49 2.08 -4.42 -7.77
CA LEU A 49 3.35 -4.71 -7.11
C LEU A 49 3.64 -3.65 -6.04
N LEU A 50 3.84 -4.08 -4.80
CA LEU A 50 4.30 -3.22 -3.70
C LEU A 50 5.82 -3.37 -3.56
N VAL A 51 6.53 -2.26 -3.72
CA VAL A 51 8.00 -2.18 -3.72
C VAL A 51 8.40 -1.14 -2.70
N ASP A 52 9.39 -1.45 -1.87
CA ASP A 52 9.98 -0.47 -0.95
C ASP A 52 11.21 -1.07 -0.27
N LEU A 53 12.04 -0.20 0.28
CA LEU A 53 13.12 -0.52 1.19
C LEU A 53 12.55 -1.07 2.51
N SER A 54 13.36 -1.57 3.43
CA SER A 54 12.79 -2.19 4.64
C SER A 54 11.99 -1.17 5.48
N LYS A 55 10.90 -1.62 6.13
CA LYS A 55 10.14 -0.88 7.18
C LYS A 55 9.23 0.29 6.77
N SER A 56 8.78 0.44 5.52
CA SER A 56 7.71 1.44 5.26
C SER A 56 6.34 1.01 5.78
N GLY A 57 6.08 -0.27 6.00
CA GLY A 57 4.73 -0.76 6.31
C GLY A 57 3.92 -1.27 5.12
N LYS A 58 4.58 -1.62 3.99
CA LYS A 58 3.99 -2.41 2.89
C LYS A 58 3.11 -3.57 3.36
N THR A 59 3.60 -4.37 4.30
CA THR A 59 2.89 -5.56 4.80
C THR A 59 1.62 -5.19 5.54
N ALA A 60 1.68 -4.14 6.37
CA ALA A 60 0.51 -3.62 7.06
C ALA A 60 -0.51 -3.07 6.05
N LEU A 61 -0.06 -2.33 5.04
CA LEU A 61 -0.90 -1.84 3.95
C LEU A 61 -1.58 -3.01 3.21
N ARG A 62 -0.83 -4.05 2.82
CA ARG A 62 -1.37 -5.24 2.16
C ARG A 62 -2.45 -5.92 2.99
N HIS A 63 -2.22 -6.10 4.29
CA HIS A 63 -3.21 -6.69 5.19
C HIS A 63 -4.46 -5.81 5.38
N ILE A 64 -4.31 -4.48 5.43
CA ILE A 64 -5.45 -3.55 5.51
C ILE A 64 -6.28 -3.57 4.22
N LEU A 65 -5.63 -3.72 3.06
CA LEU A 65 -6.33 -3.86 1.78
C LEU A 65 -7.12 -5.18 1.68
N GLU A 66 -6.67 -6.23 2.37
CA GLU A 66 -7.35 -7.53 2.42
C GLU A 66 -8.48 -7.56 3.46
N ASP A 67 -8.24 -6.98 4.64
CA ASP A 67 -9.23 -6.81 5.70
C ASP A 67 -8.99 -5.46 6.41
N PRO A 68 -9.89 -4.47 6.24
CA PRO A 68 -9.72 -3.15 6.86
C PRO A 68 -9.78 -3.20 8.39
N ARG A 69 -10.21 -4.32 8.98
CA ARG A 69 -10.22 -4.56 10.42
C ARG A 69 -8.87 -5.05 10.95
N TYR A 70 -7.89 -5.28 10.07
CA TYR A 70 -6.58 -5.76 10.45
C TYR A 70 -5.89 -4.79 11.42
N ILE A 71 -5.60 -5.30 12.63
CA ILE A 71 -4.75 -4.63 13.61
C ILE A 71 -3.54 -5.53 13.84
N PRO A 72 -2.31 -5.07 13.56
CA PRO A 72 -1.11 -5.87 13.80
C PRO A 72 -1.02 -6.23 15.28
N LYS A 73 -0.90 -7.54 15.58
CA LYS A 73 -0.89 -8.07 16.95
C LYS A 73 0.41 -7.76 17.70
N GLU A 74 1.51 -7.57 16.98
CA GLU A 74 2.81 -7.14 17.50
C GLU A 74 3.45 -6.16 16.49
N LEU A 75 4.31 -5.25 16.96
CA LEU A 75 5.27 -4.52 16.11
C LEU A 75 6.37 -5.48 15.64
N THR A 76 5.99 -6.65 15.16
CA THR A 76 6.92 -7.69 14.76
C THR A 76 7.59 -7.27 13.47
N LEU A 77 8.86 -6.90 13.64
CA LEU A 77 9.90 -6.79 12.62
C LEU A 77 10.19 -8.14 11.93
N SER A 78 9.23 -9.06 11.84
CA SER A 78 9.44 -10.36 11.21
C SER A 78 9.51 -10.19 9.71
N SER A 79 10.65 -10.63 9.14
CA SER A 79 10.81 -10.91 7.73
C SER A 79 9.60 -11.68 7.21
N ILE A 80 8.90 -11.11 6.24
CA ILE A 80 7.81 -11.77 5.51
C ILE A 80 8.36 -13.11 5.03
N SER A 81 7.65 -14.19 5.32
CA SER A 81 7.97 -15.49 4.74
C SER A 81 7.67 -15.46 3.23
N ASP A 82 8.45 -16.15 2.39
CA ASP A 82 8.22 -16.17 0.93
C ASP A 82 6.80 -16.64 0.54
N THR A 83 6.08 -17.28 1.47
CA THR A 83 4.68 -17.71 1.33
C THR A 83 3.63 -16.61 1.55
N GLU A 84 4.00 -15.45 2.07
CA GLU A 84 3.07 -14.35 2.44
C GLU A 84 3.19 -13.12 1.54
N ILE A 85 3.93 -13.24 0.43
CA ILE A 85 4.21 -12.13 -0.49
C ILE A 85 3.04 -11.80 -1.42
N GLN A 86 1.93 -12.54 -1.39
CA GLN A 86 0.82 -12.35 -2.32
C GLN A 86 -0.53 -12.42 -1.59
N CYS A 87 -1.46 -11.53 -1.95
CA CYS A 87 -2.87 -11.67 -1.62
C CYS A 87 -3.75 -11.32 -2.82
N THR A 88 -5.00 -11.80 -2.81
CA THR A 88 -6.00 -11.45 -3.82
C THR A 88 -7.16 -10.71 -3.16
N TRP A 89 -7.42 -9.49 -3.61
CA TRP A 89 -8.55 -8.69 -3.18
C TRP A 89 -9.55 -8.54 -4.33
N ASN A 90 -10.82 -8.84 -4.08
CA ASN A 90 -11.87 -8.70 -5.09
C ASN A 90 -12.63 -7.40 -4.81
N ILE A 91 -12.72 -6.53 -5.81
CA ILE A 91 -13.53 -5.31 -5.80
C ILE A 91 -14.69 -5.50 -6.76
N PHE A 92 -15.87 -5.15 -6.28
CA PHE A 92 -17.07 -5.18 -7.09
C PHE A 92 -17.31 -3.82 -7.74
N ALA A 93 -17.31 -3.79 -9.07
CA ALA A 93 -17.53 -2.58 -9.87
C ALA A 93 -18.52 -2.92 -10.98
N GLU A 94 -19.82 -2.85 -10.69
CA GLU A 94 -20.88 -3.33 -11.60
C GLU A 94 -20.71 -2.83 -13.04
N PRO A 95 -20.82 -3.73 -14.06
CA PRO A 95 -21.18 -5.15 -14.00
C PRO A 95 -19.98 -6.11 -13.82
N THR A 96 -18.82 -5.60 -13.43
CA THR A 96 -17.53 -6.33 -13.47
C THR A 96 -17.06 -6.71 -12.07
N LEU A 97 -16.46 -7.89 -11.93
CA LEU A 97 -15.67 -8.25 -10.77
C LEU A 97 -14.19 -7.96 -11.07
N ILE A 98 -13.57 -7.06 -10.31
CA ILE A 98 -12.15 -6.76 -10.43
C ILE A 98 -11.40 -7.58 -9.37
N SER A 99 -10.47 -8.42 -9.78
CA SER A 99 -9.57 -9.16 -8.90
C SER A 99 -8.19 -8.52 -8.92
N LEU A 100 -7.85 -7.87 -7.82
CA LEU A 100 -6.54 -7.30 -7.57
C LEU A 100 -5.63 -8.39 -6.99
N ASN A 101 -4.62 -8.77 -7.74
CA ASN A 101 -3.51 -9.59 -7.27
C ASN A 101 -2.42 -8.67 -6.75
N ILE A 102 -2.26 -8.58 -5.43
CA ILE A 102 -1.29 -7.70 -4.78
C ILE A 102 -0.08 -8.54 -4.39
N VAL A 103 1.08 -8.17 -4.91
CA VAL A 103 2.36 -8.82 -4.61
C VAL A 103 3.30 -7.85 -3.91
N GLU A 104 3.79 -8.26 -2.75
CA GLU A 104 4.74 -7.52 -1.94
C GLU A 104 6.15 -8.07 -2.15
N ILE A 105 7.07 -7.23 -2.64
CA ILE A 105 8.47 -7.62 -2.74
C ILE A 105 9.14 -7.43 -1.36
N PRO A 106 9.70 -8.49 -0.76
CA PRO A 106 10.45 -8.36 0.48
C PRO A 106 11.61 -7.38 0.34
N GLY A 107 11.75 -6.47 1.30
CA GLY A 107 12.78 -5.43 1.24
C GLY A 107 14.22 -5.95 1.20
N TYR A 108 14.48 -7.20 1.63
CA TYR A 108 15.81 -7.80 1.53
C TYR A 108 16.21 -8.19 0.10
N MET A 109 15.22 -8.42 -0.78
CA MET A 109 15.44 -8.69 -2.20
C MET A 109 15.87 -7.43 -2.96
N ILE A 110 15.77 -6.27 -2.31
CA ILE A 110 16.07 -4.97 -2.86
C ILE A 110 17.23 -4.37 -2.05
N ASN A 111 18.45 -4.50 -2.56
CA ASN A 111 19.66 -3.91 -1.99
C ASN A 111 20.49 -3.20 -3.09
N GLU A 112 21.54 -2.47 -2.72
CA GLU A 112 22.32 -1.69 -3.69
C GLU A 112 22.86 -2.54 -4.86
N ASN A 113 23.11 -3.83 -4.60
CA ASN A 113 23.61 -4.78 -5.58
C ASN A 113 22.53 -5.73 -6.14
N SER A 114 21.26 -5.59 -5.72
CA SER A 114 20.24 -6.56 -6.08
C SER A 114 19.95 -6.46 -7.57
N ASN A 115 19.88 -7.62 -8.21
CA ASN A 115 19.46 -7.71 -9.58
C ASN A 115 17.92 -7.69 -9.60
N LEU A 116 17.33 -6.70 -10.25
CA LEU A 116 15.88 -6.65 -10.45
C LEU A 116 15.36 -7.88 -11.21
N SER A 117 16.24 -8.72 -11.77
CA SER A 117 15.93 -10.06 -12.25
C SER A 117 15.29 -10.96 -11.19
N ASP A 118 15.59 -10.80 -9.90
CA ASP A 118 14.99 -11.61 -8.85
C ASP A 118 13.50 -11.27 -8.70
N ILE A 119 13.14 -9.98 -8.85
CA ILE A 119 11.74 -9.54 -8.90
C ILE A 119 11.06 -10.12 -10.14
N ASN A 120 11.71 -10.09 -11.31
CA ASN A 120 11.17 -10.72 -12.52
C ASN A 120 10.92 -12.22 -12.31
N ARG A 121 11.87 -12.93 -11.69
CA ARG A 121 11.73 -14.36 -11.39
C ARG A 121 10.52 -14.60 -10.49
N THR A 122 10.38 -13.84 -9.40
CA THR A 122 9.21 -13.94 -8.51
C THR A 122 7.91 -13.67 -9.27
N CYS A 123 7.85 -12.63 -10.10
CA CYS A 123 6.67 -12.37 -10.94
C CYS A 123 6.33 -13.56 -11.85
N ILE A 124 7.34 -14.15 -12.51
CA ILE A 124 7.16 -15.32 -13.39
C ILE A 124 6.66 -16.53 -12.59
N GLU A 125 7.26 -16.81 -11.43
CA GLU A 125 6.89 -17.93 -10.55
C GLU A 125 5.44 -17.80 -10.03
N LEU A 126 4.97 -16.57 -9.82
CA LEU A 126 3.59 -16.26 -9.43
C LEU A 126 2.63 -16.15 -10.63
N GLY A 127 3.10 -16.39 -11.87
CA GLY A 127 2.27 -16.32 -13.08
C GLY A 127 1.88 -14.90 -13.50
N ILE A 128 2.60 -13.88 -13.05
CA ILE A 128 2.35 -12.47 -13.35
C ILE A 128 3.02 -12.13 -14.68
N THR A 129 2.19 -11.93 -15.70
CA THR A 129 2.64 -11.60 -17.07
C THR A 129 2.64 -10.10 -17.36
N GLU A 130 1.92 -9.31 -16.56
CA GLU A 130 1.76 -7.87 -16.73
C GLU A 130 1.58 -7.19 -15.38
N LEU A 131 2.29 -6.08 -15.15
CA LEU A 131 2.12 -5.20 -13.99
C LEU A 131 1.20 -4.04 -14.37
N HIS A 132 0.06 -3.94 -13.69
CA HIS A 132 -0.93 -2.88 -13.94
C HIS A 132 -0.70 -1.66 -13.04
N LEU A 133 -0.07 -1.86 -11.88
CA LEU A 133 0.33 -0.80 -10.96
C LEU A 133 1.57 -1.23 -10.20
N VAL A 134 2.52 -0.32 -10.04
CA VAL A 134 3.68 -0.50 -9.15
C VAL A 134 3.65 0.61 -8.12
N CYS A 135 3.49 0.22 -6.87
CA CYS A 135 3.44 1.13 -5.73
C CYS A 135 4.79 1.13 -5.01
N PHE A 136 5.46 2.28 -5.04
CA PHE A 136 6.63 2.53 -4.20
C PHE A 136 6.17 3.05 -2.86
N CYS A 137 6.35 2.25 -1.82
CA CYS A 137 6.01 2.67 -0.46
C CYS A 137 7.22 3.38 0.19
N SER A 138 6.96 4.34 1.06
CA SER A 138 8.00 4.95 1.89
C SER A 138 7.38 5.44 3.18
N SER A 139 8.06 5.20 4.31
CA SER A 139 7.63 5.79 5.58
C SER A 139 7.96 7.27 5.59
N LEU A 140 7.00 8.06 6.08
CA LEU A 140 7.20 9.48 6.34
C LEU A 140 8.21 9.75 7.47
N ILE A 141 8.47 8.77 8.34
CA ILE A 141 9.49 8.87 9.38
C ILE A 141 10.88 8.81 8.77
N THR A 142 11.10 7.83 7.89
CA THR A 142 12.41 7.63 7.24
C THR A 142 12.64 8.63 6.11
N GLY A 143 11.56 9.13 5.51
CA GLY A 143 11.64 9.97 4.32
C GLY A 143 12.12 9.18 3.11
N ILE A 144 12.33 9.90 2.01
CA ILE A 144 12.90 9.38 0.76
C ILE A 144 14.37 9.77 0.75
N ASP A 145 15.26 8.77 0.86
CA ASP A 145 16.70 9.01 0.76
C ASP A 145 17.20 8.83 -0.68
N GLY A 146 18.48 9.15 -0.91
CA GLY A 146 19.10 9.01 -2.22
C GLY A 146 19.09 7.56 -2.73
N TYR A 147 19.06 6.58 -1.84
CA TYR A 147 19.03 5.17 -2.20
C TYR A 147 17.64 4.75 -2.71
N ALA A 148 16.57 5.22 -2.07
CA ALA A 148 15.19 5.05 -2.55
C ALA A 148 15.01 5.66 -3.96
N ILE A 149 15.58 6.84 -4.20
CA ILE A 149 15.55 7.50 -5.52
C ILE A 149 16.31 6.67 -6.56
N GLN A 150 17.49 6.13 -6.22
CA GLN A 150 18.25 5.26 -7.12
C GLN A 150 17.50 3.97 -7.44
N LEU A 151 16.88 3.35 -6.44
CA LEU A 151 16.04 2.17 -6.65
C LEU A 151 14.90 2.47 -7.61
N PHE A 152 14.15 3.55 -7.37
CA PHE A 152 13.06 4.00 -8.22
C PHE A 152 13.51 4.19 -9.67
N THR A 153 14.65 4.87 -9.84
CA THR A 153 15.27 5.11 -11.16
C THR A 153 15.64 3.80 -11.86
N ARG A 154 16.29 2.87 -11.15
CA ARG A 154 16.66 1.56 -11.69
C ARG A 154 15.44 0.73 -12.09
N PHE A 155 14.36 0.81 -11.31
CA PHE A 155 13.12 0.11 -11.61
C PHE A 155 12.47 0.63 -12.89
N ILE A 156 12.38 1.95 -13.05
CA ILE A 156 11.92 2.61 -14.28
C ILE A 156 12.74 2.18 -15.50
N GLN A 157 14.07 2.18 -15.36
CA GLN A 157 14.97 1.76 -16.43
C GLN A 157 14.80 0.28 -16.79
N HIS A 158 14.52 -0.59 -15.81
CA HIS A 158 14.47 -2.04 -15.99
C HIS A 158 13.21 -2.52 -16.71
N PHE A 159 12.01 -2.05 -16.36
CA PHE A 159 10.80 -2.45 -17.10
C PHE A 159 10.34 -1.43 -18.16
N GLY A 160 11.15 -0.40 -18.43
CA GLY A 160 10.95 0.54 -19.53
C GLY A 160 10.17 1.80 -19.15
N GLU A 161 10.70 2.96 -19.55
CA GLU A 161 10.21 4.28 -19.17
C GLU A 161 8.75 4.53 -19.57
N GLN A 162 8.35 4.15 -20.79
CA GLN A 162 6.98 4.39 -21.27
C GLN A 162 5.95 3.45 -20.65
N GLN A 163 6.31 2.19 -20.37
CA GLN A 163 5.34 1.19 -19.89
C GLN A 163 5.08 1.31 -18.39
N ILE A 164 6.11 1.66 -17.61
CA ILE A 164 5.98 1.77 -16.16
C ILE A 164 5.41 3.13 -15.75
N ARG A 165 5.82 4.24 -16.37
CA ARG A 165 5.57 5.59 -15.85
C ARG A 165 4.09 5.88 -15.58
N ASP A 166 3.20 5.43 -16.46
CA ASP A 166 1.74 5.64 -16.31
C ASP A 166 1.12 4.73 -15.24
N ASN A 167 1.85 3.71 -14.82
CA ASN A 167 1.45 2.70 -13.85
C ASN A 167 2.25 2.80 -12.54
N LEU A 168 2.86 3.96 -12.25
CA LEU A 168 3.56 4.20 -10.99
C LEU A 168 2.68 4.93 -9.98
N CYS A 169 2.70 4.43 -8.76
CA CYS A 169 2.14 5.10 -7.59
C CYS A 169 3.22 5.24 -6.53
N PHE A 170 3.28 6.40 -5.87
CA PHE A 170 4.10 6.61 -4.70
C PHE A 170 3.19 6.69 -3.47
N ILE A 171 3.42 5.82 -2.49
CA ILE A 171 2.61 5.70 -1.27
C ILE A 171 3.45 6.11 -0.07
N ILE A 172 3.05 7.20 0.57
CA ILE A 172 3.64 7.65 1.82
C ILE A 172 2.84 7.04 2.98
N THR A 173 3.52 6.27 3.81
CA THR A 173 2.95 5.57 4.96
C THR A 173 3.38 6.22 6.27
N GLN A 174 2.76 5.81 7.38
CA GLN A 174 3.07 6.30 8.73
C GLN A 174 2.83 7.82 8.90
N CYS A 175 1.86 8.36 8.17
CA CYS A 175 1.49 9.78 8.21
C CYS A 175 0.95 10.22 9.58
N GLU A 176 0.37 9.28 10.32
CA GLU A 176 -0.15 9.48 11.68
C GLU A 176 0.94 9.84 12.70
N MET A 177 2.21 9.59 12.37
CA MET A 177 3.36 9.87 13.24
C MET A 177 3.76 11.36 13.26
N LYS A 178 3.26 12.14 12.30
CA LYS A 178 3.42 13.60 12.27
C LYS A 178 2.29 14.27 13.03
N ASN A 179 2.58 15.38 13.69
CA ASN A 179 1.52 16.23 14.26
C ASN A 179 0.80 17.03 13.15
N GLU A 180 -0.29 17.73 13.50
CA GLU A 180 -1.11 18.46 12.52
C GLU A 180 -0.32 19.54 11.76
N GLU A 181 0.55 20.27 12.45
CA GLU A 181 1.40 21.32 11.85
C GLU A 181 2.36 20.72 10.82
N GLN A 182 3.01 19.60 11.16
CA GLN A 182 3.90 18.88 10.26
C GLN A 182 3.16 18.29 9.06
N ARG A 183 1.95 17.75 9.26
CA ARG A 183 1.10 17.25 8.16
C ARG A 183 0.72 18.38 7.20
N GLN A 184 0.37 19.55 7.73
CA GLN A 184 0.03 20.72 6.92
C GLN A 184 1.25 21.21 6.12
N SER A 185 2.43 21.30 6.74
CA SER A 185 3.67 21.68 6.05
C SER A 185 4.01 20.73 4.90
N LEU A 186 3.86 19.42 5.11
CA LEU A 186 4.08 18.41 4.06
C LEU A 186 3.07 18.55 2.93
N ARG A 187 1.80 18.76 3.26
CA ARG A 187 0.74 18.98 2.26
C ARG A 187 1.05 20.20 1.41
N ASP A 188 1.50 21.29 2.04
CA ASP A 188 1.88 22.51 1.35
C ASP A 188 3.11 22.28 0.45
N GLU A 189 4.10 21.53 0.91
CA GLU A 189 5.25 21.12 0.08
C GLU A 189 4.80 20.34 -1.17
N PHE A 190 3.92 19.34 -1.03
CA PHE A 190 3.43 18.58 -2.19
C PHE A 190 2.55 19.40 -3.15
N LEU A 191 1.72 20.30 -2.63
CA LEU A 191 0.78 21.07 -3.45
C LEU A 191 1.42 22.30 -4.11
N TYR A 192 2.41 22.91 -3.46
CA TYR A 192 3.06 24.13 -3.91
C TYR A 192 4.46 23.90 -4.50
N ASP A 193 5.00 22.68 -4.43
CA ASP A 193 6.12 22.31 -5.26
C ASP A 193 5.71 22.35 -6.74
N THR A 194 6.42 23.19 -7.49
CA THR A 194 6.14 23.48 -8.89
C THR A 194 6.30 22.28 -9.84
N GLU A 195 7.00 21.22 -9.44
CA GLU A 195 7.10 19.98 -10.22
C GLU A 195 5.95 19.02 -9.89
N CYS A 196 5.54 18.92 -8.62
CA CYS A 196 4.38 18.12 -8.22
C CYS A 196 3.04 18.70 -8.70
N ALA A 197 2.89 20.04 -8.72
CA ALA A 197 1.69 20.72 -9.20
C ALA A 197 1.42 20.53 -10.70
N LYS A 198 2.43 20.11 -11.49
CA LYS A 198 2.27 19.76 -12.91
C LYS A 198 1.64 18.38 -13.11
N LEU A 199 1.74 17.48 -12.11
CA LEU A 199 1.23 16.10 -12.18
C LEU A 199 -0.25 15.99 -11.78
N THR A 200 -0.81 16.98 -11.08
CA THR A 200 -2.20 17.00 -10.59
C THR A 200 -3.18 17.78 -11.46
N LYS A 201 -2.68 18.39 -12.55
CA LYS A 201 -3.49 19.08 -13.56
C LYS A 201 -3.52 18.27 -14.86
N ASN A 202 -4.31 17.21 -14.89
CA ASN A 202 -4.86 16.60 -16.12
C ASN A 202 -6.26 16.10 -15.82
#